data_AF-A0A1D1UQX4-F1
#
_entry.id   AF-A0A1D1UQX4-F1
#
_cell.length_a   1.000
_cell.length_b   1.000
_cell.length_c   1.000
_cell.angle_alpha   90.00
_cell.angle_beta   90.00
_cell.angle_gamma   90.00
#
_symmetry.space_group_name_H-M   'P 1'
#
loop_
_entity.id
_entity.type
_entity.pdbx_description
1 polymer ?
#
loop_
_entity_poly.entity_id
_entity_poly.type
_entity_poly.pdbx_seq_one_letter_code
_entity_poly.pdbx_strand_id
1 'polypeptide(L)'
;MSEGFKIKRRRKYTEEYLQDAVRAVADGMSVRKASLTFCVPRGTIINYEKSPIAQQLGRKTKLDPTEEALLVDMLSGFGNNGFPINKHNLRTNLP
;
A
#
# COMPACT_ATOMS: atom_id res chain seq x y z
N MET A 1 6.56 -4.11 30.33
CA MET A 1 7.60 -4.57 29.38
C MET A 1 7.43 -3.79 28.09
N SER A 2 8.41 -2.98 27.70
CA SER A 2 8.34 -2.16 26.48
C SER A 2 8.73 -3.00 25.27
N GLU A 3 7.75 -3.47 24.52
CA GLU A 3 7.93 -4.07 23.19
C GLU A 3 8.61 -3.04 22.27
N GLY A 4 9.87 -3.26 21.95
CA GLY A 4 10.64 -2.38 21.09
C GLY A 4 10.05 -2.33 19.68
N PHE A 5 9.64 -1.15 19.23
CA PHE A 5 9.21 -0.95 17.85
C PHE A 5 10.37 -1.26 16.89
N LYS A 6 10.31 -2.42 16.21
CA LYS A 6 11.27 -2.78 15.17
C LYS A 6 11.16 -1.78 14.02
N ILE A 7 12.17 -0.92 13.86
CA ILE A 7 12.28 0.00 12.73
C ILE A 7 12.35 -0.82 11.44
N LYS A 8 11.31 -0.73 10.60
CA LYS A 8 11.30 -1.40 9.29
C LYS A 8 12.45 -0.82 8.46
N ARG A 9 13.38 -1.68 8.01
CA ARG A 9 14.45 -1.27 7.11
C ARG A 9 13.82 -0.70 5.83
N ARG A 10 14.20 0.53 5.47
CA ARG A 10 13.73 1.19 4.23
C ARG A 10 14.13 0.34 3.01
N ARG A 11 13.28 0.31 1.98
CA ARG A 11 13.61 -0.31 0.69
C ARG A 11 14.86 0.39 0.13
N LYS A 12 15.80 -0.39 -0.42
CA LYS A 12 17.03 0.12 -1.04
C LYS A 12 16.86 0.49 -2.52
N TYR A 13 15.70 0.21 -3.10
CA TYR A 13 15.40 0.40 -4.52
C TYR A 13 14.18 1.31 -4.68
N THR A 14 14.10 2.03 -5.80
CA THR A 14 12.93 2.82 -6.18
C THR A 14 11.88 1.94 -6.86
N GLU A 15 10.63 2.40 -6.89
CA GLU A 15 9.56 1.67 -7.56
C GLU A 15 9.79 1.61 -9.08
N GLU A 16 10.42 2.62 -9.67
CA GLU A 16 10.80 2.67 -11.09
C GLU A 16 11.76 1.53 -11.46
N TYR A 17 12.87 1.38 -10.71
CA TYR A 17 13.81 0.28 -10.93
C TYR A 17 13.18 -1.10 -10.74
N LEU A 18 12.19 -1.20 -9.85
CA LEU A 18 11.43 -2.44 -9.68
C LEU A 18 10.57 -2.76 -10.90
N GLN A 19 9.85 -1.77 -11.44
CA GLN A 19 9.02 -1.95 -12.64
C GLN A 19 9.89 -2.31 -13.85
N ASP A 20 11.02 -1.64 -14.03
CA ASP A 20 11.95 -1.92 -15.12
C ASP A 20 12.57 -3.32 -14.98
N ALA A 21 12.91 -3.74 -13.76
CA ALA A 21 13.40 -5.10 -13.50
C ALA A 21 12.36 -6.17 -13.84
N VAL A 22 11.10 -5.95 -13.47
CA VAL A 22 10.00 -6.88 -13.76
C VAL A 22 9.72 -6.95 -15.27
N ARG A 23 9.70 -5.81 -15.96
CA ARG A 23 9.55 -5.76 -17.43
C ARG A 23 10.70 -6.50 -18.13
N ALA A 24 11.94 -6.23 -17.74
CA ALA A 24 13.10 -6.90 -18.33
C ALA A 24 13.05 -8.42 -18.16
N VAL A 25 12.55 -8.91 -17.02
CA VAL A 25 12.34 -10.36 -16.81
C VAL A 25 11.22 -10.90 -17.70
N ALA A 26 10.13 -10.17 -17.86
CA ALA A 26 9.05 -10.53 -18.80
C ALA A 26 9.54 -10.56 -20.26
N ASP A 27 10.47 -9.69 -20.63
CA ASP A 27 11.12 -9.66 -21.95
C ASP A 27 12.17 -10.77 -22.16
N GLY A 28 12.36 -11.67 -21.17
CA GLY A 28 13.24 -12.83 -21.26
C GLY A 28 14.59 -12.68 -20.56
N MET A 29 14.84 -11.58 -19.83
CA MET A 29 16.04 -11.45 -19.01
C MET A 29 15.96 -12.38 -17.78
N SER A 30 17.07 -13.06 -17.44
CA SER A 30 17.09 -13.85 -16.19
C SER A 30 16.95 -12.96 -14.95
N VAL A 31 16.21 -13.43 -13.94
CA VAL A 31 16.03 -12.73 -12.64
C VAL A 31 17.38 -12.37 -12.00
N ARG A 32 18.40 -13.22 -12.15
CA ARG A 32 19.75 -12.94 -11.65
C ARG A 32 20.37 -11.72 -12.33
N LYS A 33 20.22 -11.60 -13.65
CA LYS A 33 20.74 -10.48 -14.42
C LYS A 33 19.96 -9.20 -14.12
N ALA A 34 18.63 -9.26 -14.09
CA ALA A 34 17.77 -8.13 -13.73
C ALA A 34 18.07 -7.59 -12.32
N SER A 35 18.30 -8.47 -11.35
CA SER A 35 18.67 -8.08 -9.99
C SER A 35 19.97 -7.28 -9.91
N LEU A 36 20.95 -7.63 -10.75
CA LEU A 36 22.24 -6.93 -10.81
C LEU A 36 22.14 -5.61 -11.57
N THR A 37 21.37 -5.56 -12.66
CA THR A 37 21.23 -4.35 -13.49
C THR A 37 20.41 -3.26 -12.81
N PHE A 38 19.34 -3.64 -12.11
CA PHE A 38 18.41 -2.69 -11.48
C PHE A 38 18.60 -2.57 -9.96
N CYS A 39 19.60 -3.25 -9.38
CA CYS A 39 19.89 -3.25 -7.95
C CYS A 39 18.69 -3.65 -7.06
N VAL A 40 17.76 -4.44 -7.60
CA VAL A 40 16.59 -4.95 -6.88
C VAL A 40 16.86 -6.37 -6.39
N PRO A 41 16.55 -6.72 -5.13
CA PRO A 41 16.70 -8.09 -4.64
C PRO A 41 15.88 -9.09 -5.47
N ARG A 42 16.47 -10.25 -5.80
CA ARG A 42 15.81 -11.31 -6.59
C ARG A 42 14.45 -11.71 -6.05
N GLY A 43 14.33 -11.87 -4.73
CA GLY A 43 13.06 -12.23 -4.09
C GLY A 43 11.97 -11.16 -4.27
N THR A 44 12.34 -9.88 -4.37
CA THR A 44 11.39 -8.81 -4.66
C THR A 44 10.88 -8.91 -6.10
N ILE A 45 11.77 -9.11 -7.07
CA ILE A 45 11.41 -9.27 -8.49
C ILE A 45 10.45 -10.47 -8.65
N ILE A 46 10.80 -11.63 -8.08
CA ILE A 46 9.97 -12.85 -8.17
C ILE A 46 8.59 -12.65 -7.52
N ASN A 47 8.53 -11.95 -6.38
CA ASN A 47 7.26 -11.69 -5.71
C ASN A 47 6.35 -10.79 -6.55
N TYR A 48 6.91 -9.77 -7.19
CA TYR A 48 6.17 -8.84 -8.05
C TYR A 48 5.81 -9.47 -9.41
N GLU A 49 6.63 -10.38 -9.93
CA GLU A 49 6.30 -11.18 -11.11
C GLU A 49 5.07 -12.07 -10.87
N LYS A 50 5.00 -12.72 -9.69
CA LYS A 50 3.88 -13.60 -9.31
C LYS A 50 2.61 -12.84 -8.91
N SER A 51 2.78 -11.71 -8.24
CA SER A 51 1.69 -10.86 -7.77
C SER A 51 2.07 -9.40 -8.04
N PRO A 52 1.78 -8.88 -9.24
CA PRO A 52 2.10 -7.50 -9.63
C PRO A 52 1.29 -6.47 -8.85
N ILE A 53 0.19 -6.90 -8.24
CA ILE A 53 -0.58 -6.08 -7.31
C ILE A 53 0.25 -5.94 -6.04
N ALA A 54 0.90 -4.78 -5.96
CA ALA A 54 1.53 -4.17 -4.79
C ALA A 54 1.07 -4.84 -3.51
N GLN A 55 2.01 -5.38 -2.72
CA GLN A 55 1.78 -5.84 -1.35
C GLN A 55 0.60 -5.07 -0.76
N GLN A 56 -0.58 -5.71 -0.59
CA GLN A 56 -1.69 -5.02 0.07
C GLN A 56 -1.14 -4.53 1.41
N LEU A 57 -0.97 -3.21 1.50
CA LEU A 57 -0.31 -2.59 2.64
C LEU A 57 -1.30 -2.69 3.80
N GLY A 58 -1.15 -3.75 4.59
CA GLY A 58 -2.04 -4.03 5.71
C GLY A 58 -3.26 -4.86 5.33
N ARG A 59 -4.18 -4.98 6.29
CA ARG A 59 -5.43 -5.70 6.10
C ARG A 59 -6.34 -4.90 5.19
N LYS A 60 -7.13 -5.60 4.36
CA LYS A 60 -8.22 -4.97 3.61
C LYS A 60 -9.13 -4.19 4.55
N THR A 61 -9.54 -3.00 4.12
CA THR A 61 -10.58 -2.23 4.81
C THR A 61 -11.90 -2.99 4.74
N LYS A 62 -12.75 -2.79 5.75
CA LYS A 62 -14.10 -3.40 5.77
C LYS A 62 -15.08 -2.65 4.87
N LEU A 63 -14.82 -1.36 4.65
CA LEU A 63 -15.65 -0.48 3.85
C LEU A 63 -15.28 -0.60 2.38
N ASP A 64 -16.29 -0.63 1.53
CA ASP A 64 -16.11 -0.51 0.09
C ASP A 64 -15.69 0.93 -0.28
N PRO A 65 -14.91 1.18 -1.34
CA PRO A 65 -14.58 2.51 -1.83
C PRO A 65 -15.80 3.45 -1.97
N THR A 66 -16.97 2.94 -2.32
CA THR A 66 -18.19 3.75 -2.39
C THR A 66 -18.67 4.20 -1.00
N GLU A 67 -18.62 3.30 -0.02
CA GLU A 67 -18.95 3.59 1.38
C GLU A 67 -17.94 4.55 2.01
N GLU A 68 -16.64 4.38 1.68
CA GLU A 68 -15.59 5.32 2.11
C GLU A 68 -15.83 6.72 1.55
N ALA A 69 -16.21 6.86 0.28
CA ALA A 69 -16.53 8.15 -0.33
C ALA A 69 -17.73 8.83 0.36
N LEU A 70 -18.81 8.09 0.59
CA LEU A 70 -19.99 8.61 1.31
C LEU A 70 -19.65 9.07 2.73
N LEU A 71 -18.78 8.34 3.42
CA LEU A 71 -18.32 8.70 4.76
C LEU A 71 -17.49 9.98 4.74
N VAL A 72 -16.60 10.15 3.75
CA VAL A 72 -15.81 11.38 3.58
C VAL A 72 -16.70 12.59 3.28
N ASP A 73 -17.67 12.44 2.39
CA ASP A 73 -18.61 13.51 2.03
C ASP A 73 -19.45 13.94 3.24
N MET A 74 -19.96 12.97 4.00
CA MET A 74 -20.70 13.21 5.24
C MET A 74 -19.84 13.99 6.25
N LEU A 75 -18.63 13.50 6.54
CA LEU A 75 -17.71 14.15 7.47
C LEU A 75 -17.40 15.60 7.06
N SER A 76 -17.16 15.81 5.76
CA SER A 76 -16.86 17.14 5.21
C SER A 76 -18.08 18.06 5.31
N GLY A 77 -19.27 17.56 5.01
CA GLY A 77 -20.53 18.30 5.14
C GLY A 77 -20.80 18.75 6.59
N PHE A 78 -20.64 17.85 7.55
CA PHE A 78 -20.79 18.18 8.97
C PHE A 78 -19.73 19.18 9.48
N GLY A 79 -18.48 19.03 9.04
CA GLY A 79 -17.41 19.98 9.35
C GLY A 79 -17.71 21.39 8.83
N ASN A 80 -18.15 21.51 7.57
CA ASN A 80 -18.48 22.79 6.95
C ASN A 80 -19.70 23.46 7.59
N ASN A 81 -20.65 22.67 8.10
CA ASN A 81 -21.84 23.17 8.80
C ASN A 81 -21.58 23.51 10.27
N GLY A 82 -20.33 23.47 10.74
CA GLY A 82 -19.95 23.85 12.11
C GLY A 82 -20.17 22.77 13.17
N PHE A 83 -20.48 21.54 12.77
CA PHE A 83 -20.71 20.40 13.67
C PHE A 83 -19.76 19.25 13.36
N PRO A 84 -18.45 19.40 13.61
CA PRO A 84 -17.49 18.34 13.31
C PRO A 84 -17.83 17.05 14.08
N ILE A 85 -17.96 15.94 13.36
CA ILE A 85 -18.25 14.64 13.94
C ILE A 85 -16.99 14.10 14.62
N ASN A 86 -17.09 13.78 15.91
CA ASN A 86 -16.02 13.16 16.67
C ASN A 86 -16.05 11.62 16.53
N LYS A 87 -14.94 10.95 16.86
CA LYS A 87 -14.74 9.49 16.81
C LYS A 87 -15.85 8.68 17.46
N HIS A 88 -16.47 9.19 18.53
CA HIS A 88 -17.56 8.51 19.24
C HIS A 88 -18.82 8.40 18.39
N ASN A 89 -19.16 9.48 17.68
CA ASN A 89 -20.32 9.54 16.77
C ASN A 89 -20.10 8.66 15.53
N LEU A 90 -18.86 8.56 15.05
CA LEU A 90 -18.53 7.66 13.94
C LEU A 90 -18.71 6.19 14.32
N ARG A 91 -18.30 5.81 15.53
CA ARG A 91 -18.43 4.41 15.99
C ARG A 91 -19.87 3.95 16.19
N THR A 92 -20.79 4.88 16.44
CA THR A 92 -22.21 4.57 16.67
C THR A 92 -23.05 4.56 15.40
N ASN A 93 -22.64 5.32 14.38
CA ASN A 93 -23.42 5.50 13.15
C ASN A 93 -22.78 4.87 11.90
N LEU A 94 -21.68 4.14 12.06
CA LEU A 94 -21.15 3.26 11.03
C LEU A 94 -22.03 1.99 10.97
N PRO A 95 -22.54 1.58 9.78
CA PRO A 95 -23.22 0.31 9.62
C PRO A 95 -22.32 -0.90 9.92
#